data_AF-A0A4Z1CX37-F1
#
_entry.id   AF-A0A4Z1CX37-F1
#
_cell.length_a   1.000
_cell.length_b   1.000
_cell.length_c   1.000
_cell.angle_alpha   90.00
_cell.angle_beta   90.00
_cell.angle_gamma   90.00
#
_symmetry.space_group_name_H-M   'P 1'
#
loop_
_entity.id
_entity.type
_entity.pdbx_description
1 polymer ?
#
loop_
_entity_poly.entity_id
_entity_poly.type
_entity_poly.pdbx_seq_one_letter_code
_entity_poly.pdbx_strand_id
1 'polypeptide(L)'
;MPLRWAFEERETAVTSARHGLTGREWLRRIETAWITGLRRSDATFVPLPPRPVTDVKLRRAVLEQIGAVADALERAAVDGSVPGLVPALERVTDEACADVGFRLFLRAMKAYFVPIDEDRCDAFTALGERFGYPEFLVDDNLNVG
;
A
#
# COMPACT_ATOMS: atom_id res chain seq x y z
N MET A 1 -43.85 -5.11 -3.27
CA MET A 1 -42.61 -4.36 -3.57
C MET A 1 -41.63 -4.57 -2.41
N PRO A 2 -40.61 -5.43 -2.56
CA PRO A 2 -39.51 -5.52 -1.59
C PRO A 2 -38.15 -5.19 -2.21
N LEU A 3 -37.31 -4.60 -1.35
CA LEU A 3 -35.89 -4.29 -1.53
C LEU A 3 -35.08 -5.57 -1.73
N ARG A 4 -34.20 -5.61 -2.75
CA ARG A 4 -33.14 -6.61 -2.88
C ARG A 4 -31.87 -5.91 -3.35
N TRP A 5 -31.02 -5.59 -2.38
CA TRP A 5 -29.63 -5.23 -2.58
C TRP A 5 -28.92 -6.40 -3.27
N ALA A 6 -28.60 -6.26 -4.55
CA ALA A 6 -27.69 -7.17 -5.25
C ALA A 6 -26.27 -6.63 -5.09
N PHE A 7 -25.71 -6.84 -3.91
CA PHE A 7 -24.27 -6.80 -3.67
C PHE A 7 -23.75 -8.22 -3.93
N GLU A 8 -23.79 -8.66 -5.19
CA GLU A 8 -23.32 -9.98 -5.56
C GLU A 8 -22.79 -9.96 -7.00
N GLU A 9 -21.54 -10.42 -7.13
CA GLU A 9 -20.85 -10.81 -8.36
C GLU A 9 -20.58 -9.73 -9.41
N ARG A 10 -19.42 -9.06 -9.30
CA ARG A 10 -18.37 -9.02 -10.36
C ARG A 10 -17.04 -8.59 -9.77
N GLU A 11 -16.41 -9.52 -9.05
CA GLU A 11 -14.97 -9.47 -8.82
C GLU A 11 -14.24 -9.85 -10.11
N THR A 12 -14.18 -8.90 -11.05
CA THR A 12 -13.10 -8.88 -12.04
C THR A 12 -12.15 -7.80 -11.61
N ALA A 13 -11.02 -8.18 -11.00
CA ALA A 13 -9.85 -7.33 -11.01
C ALA A 13 -9.56 -6.99 -12.48
N VAL A 14 -9.97 -5.81 -12.92
CA VAL A 14 -9.65 -5.29 -14.25
C VAL A 14 -8.18 -4.93 -14.20
N THR A 15 -7.33 -5.89 -14.55
CA THR A 15 -5.88 -5.67 -14.57
C THR A 15 -5.51 -4.87 -15.82
N SER A 16 -4.58 -3.93 -15.68
CA SER A 16 -4.09 -3.09 -16.78
C SER A 16 -3.56 -3.93 -17.98
N ALA A 17 -3.04 -5.13 -17.68
CA ALA A 17 -2.54 -6.09 -18.65
C ALA A 17 -3.62 -6.55 -19.66
N ARG A 18 -4.89 -6.70 -19.24
CA ARG A 18 -5.98 -7.11 -20.14
C ARG A 18 -6.34 -6.04 -21.18
N HIS A 19 -5.95 -4.79 -20.93
CA HIS A 19 -6.23 -3.65 -21.81
C HIS A 19 -4.98 -3.13 -22.53
N GLY A 20 -3.84 -3.82 -22.43
CA GLY A 20 -2.57 -3.35 -23.00
C GLY A 20 -2.10 -2.02 -22.41
N LEU A 21 -2.60 -1.65 -21.22
CA LEU A 21 -2.28 -0.39 -20.56
C LEU A 21 -1.13 -0.58 -19.60
N THR A 22 -0.24 0.42 -19.55
CA THR A 22 0.68 0.55 -18.42
C THR A 22 -0.12 0.77 -17.14
N GLY A 23 0.42 0.37 -15.98
CA GLY A 23 -0.24 0.60 -14.69
C GLY A 23 -0.56 2.08 -14.44
N ARG A 24 0.31 2.99 -14.91
CA ARG A 24 0.09 4.45 -14.83
C ARG A 24 -1.10 4.90 -15.68
N GLU A 25 -1.20 4.38 -16.90
CA GLU A 25 -2.31 4.74 -17.79
C GLU A 25 -3.65 4.23 -17.24
N TRP A 26 -3.62 3.02 -16.67
CA TRP A 26 -4.77 2.47 -15.96
C TRP A 26 -5.21 3.33 -14.76
N LEU A 27 -4.27 3.73 -13.90
CA LEU A 27 -4.57 4.59 -12.74
C LEU A 27 -5.13 5.96 -13.16
N ARG A 28 -4.54 6.58 -14.19
CA ARG A 28 -5.05 7.85 -14.74
C ARG A 28 -6.47 7.71 -15.28
N ARG A 29 -6.79 6.56 -15.88
CA ARG A 29 -8.15 6.27 -16.36
C ARG A 29 -9.15 6.11 -15.21
N ILE A 30 -8.78 5.40 -14.14
CA ILE A 30 -9.61 5.29 -12.94
C ILE A 30 -9.86 6.68 -12.34
N GLU A 31 -8.79 7.46 -12.15
CA GLU A 31 -8.86 8.83 -11.61
C GLU A 31 -9.83 9.70 -12.44
N THR A 32 -9.68 9.68 -13.77
CA THR A 32 -10.54 10.44 -14.69
C THR A 32 -12.01 10.02 -14.54
N ALA A 33 -12.29 8.72 -14.49
CA ALA A 33 -13.64 8.20 -14.34
C ALA A 33 -14.26 8.59 -12.99
N TRP A 34 -13.49 8.52 -11.90
CA TRP A 34 -13.92 8.89 -10.56
C TRP A 34 -14.21 10.40 -10.45
N ILE A 35 -13.29 11.25 -10.92
CA ILE A 35 -13.48 12.72 -10.93
C ILE A 35 -14.69 13.11 -11.77
N THR A 36 -14.86 12.48 -12.94
CA THR A 36 -16.04 12.72 -13.80
C THR A 36 -17.33 12.25 -13.12
N GLY A 37 -17.28 11.17 -12.35
CA GLY A 37 -18.38 10.71 -11.50
C GLY A 37 -18.76 11.75 -10.45
N LEU A 38 -17.81 12.19 -9.64
CA LEU A 38 -18.03 13.17 -8.58
C LEU A 38 -18.50 14.53 -9.11
N ARG A 39 -17.95 14.97 -10.25
CA ARG A 39 -18.38 16.23 -10.87
C ARG A 39 -19.82 16.22 -11.39
N ARG A 40 -20.38 15.04 -11.66
CA ARG A 40 -21.81 14.90 -11.98
C ARG A 40 -22.70 15.14 -10.77
N SER A 41 -22.24 14.80 -9.56
CA SER A 41 -22.96 15.08 -8.31
C SER A 41 -22.66 16.46 -7.72
N ASP A 42 -21.43 16.96 -7.89
CA ASP A 42 -20.96 18.26 -7.43
C ASP A 42 -20.02 18.87 -8.49
N ALA A 43 -20.55 19.78 -9.30
CA ALA A 43 -19.81 20.41 -10.39
C ALA A 43 -18.58 21.22 -9.92
N THR A 44 -18.55 21.62 -8.64
CA THR A 44 -17.44 22.37 -8.05
C THR A 44 -16.36 21.48 -7.43
N PHE A 45 -16.55 20.16 -7.44
CA PHE A 45 -15.60 19.23 -6.87
C PHE A 45 -14.22 19.34 -7.53
N VAL A 46 -13.23 19.66 -6.69
CA VAL A 46 -11.81 19.63 -7.01
C VAL A 46 -11.13 18.69 -6.01
N PRO A 47 -10.44 17.63 -6.47
CA PRO A 47 -9.67 16.78 -5.56
C PRO A 47 -8.64 17.61 -4.80
N LEU A 48 -8.51 17.35 -3.50
CA LEU A 48 -7.42 17.93 -2.73
C LEU A 48 -6.08 17.43 -3.30
N PRO A 49 -5.05 18.29 -3.37
CA PRO A 49 -3.74 17.84 -3.79
C PRO A 49 -3.21 16.77 -2.83
N PRO A 50 -2.40 15.81 -3.32
CA PRO A 50 -1.79 14.80 -2.46
C PRO A 50 -0.95 15.47 -1.37
N ARG A 51 -1.06 14.96 -0.14
CA ARG A 51 -0.31 15.44 1.03
C ARG A 51 0.66 14.33 1.46
N PRO A 52 1.86 14.26 0.87
CA PRO A 52 2.84 13.25 1.26
C PRO A 52 3.26 13.44 2.72
N VAL A 53 3.45 12.33 3.43
CA VAL A 53 3.99 12.35 4.79
C VAL A 53 5.51 12.45 4.71
N THR A 54 6.02 13.67 4.90
CA THR A 54 7.45 14.02 4.84
C THR A 54 8.10 14.19 6.22
N ASP A 55 7.37 13.83 7.29
CA ASP A 55 7.88 13.92 8.67
C ASP A 55 9.12 13.03 8.85
N VAL A 56 10.22 13.66 9.30
CA VAL A 56 11.53 13.02 9.43
C VAL A 56 11.51 11.87 10.44
N LYS A 57 10.73 11.99 11.51
CA LYS A 57 10.67 10.94 12.56
C LYS A 57 9.88 9.74 12.09
N LEU A 58 8.78 9.94 11.36
CA LEU A 58 8.01 8.87 10.74
C LEU A 58 8.82 8.18 9.65
N ARG A 59 9.47 8.94 8.78
CA ARG A 59 10.37 8.41 7.76
C ARG A 59 11.46 7.53 8.38
N ARG A 60 12.17 8.05 9.38
CA ARG A 60 13.23 7.28 10.06
C ARG A 60 12.69 6.01 10.70
N ALA A 61 11.53 6.07 11.36
CA ALA A 61 10.92 4.89 11.97
C ALA A 61 10.57 3.82 10.92
N VAL A 62 10.08 4.20 9.73
CA VAL A 62 9.81 3.26 8.64
C VAL A 62 11.11 2.65 8.11
N LEU A 63 12.15 3.46 7.88
CA LEU A 63 13.45 2.97 7.42
C LEU A 63 14.10 2.02 8.44
N GLU A 64 13.97 2.28 9.75
CA GLU A 64 14.42 1.39 10.80
C GLU A 64 13.72 0.02 10.73
N GLN A 65 12.41 -0.01 10.47
CA GLN A 65 11.67 -1.26 10.31
C GLN A 65 12.03 -2.02 9.03
N ILE A 66 12.22 -1.31 7.91
CA ILE A 66 12.68 -1.91 6.64
C ILE A 66 14.07 -2.53 6.84
N GLY A 67 15.01 -1.77 7.43
CA GLY A 67 16.38 -2.21 7.65
C GLY A 67 16.47 -3.43 8.57
N ALA A 68 15.60 -3.52 9.58
CA ALA A 68 15.59 -4.64 10.52
C ALA A 68 15.26 -6.00 9.87
N VAL A 69 14.56 -6.01 8.73
CA VAL A 69 14.17 -7.24 8.02
C VAL A 69 14.72 -7.31 6.60
N ALA A 70 15.57 -6.37 6.21
CA ALA A 70 16.04 -6.19 4.83
C ALA A 70 16.62 -7.49 4.23
N ASP A 71 17.51 -8.16 4.96
CA ASP A 71 18.13 -9.41 4.50
C ASP A 71 17.12 -10.54 4.31
N ALA A 72 16.14 -10.66 5.22
CA ALA A 72 15.11 -11.68 5.15
C ALA A 72 14.16 -11.41 3.97
N LEU A 73 13.80 -10.13 3.78
CA LEU A 73 12.93 -9.69 2.69
C LEU A 73 13.61 -9.84 1.32
N GLU A 74 14.87 -9.44 1.17
CA GLU A 74 15.61 -9.65 -0.08
C GLU A 74 15.76 -11.13 -0.40
N ARG A 75 16.10 -11.98 0.58
CA ARG A 75 16.17 -13.44 0.38
C ARG A 75 14.84 -14.02 -0.08
N ALA A 76 13.73 -13.60 0.52
CA ALA A 76 12.39 -14.07 0.14
C ALA A 76 11.95 -13.55 -1.24
N ALA A 77 12.51 -12.42 -1.69
CA ALA A 77 12.21 -11.79 -2.96
C ALA A 77 13.15 -12.19 -4.11
N VAL A 78 14.14 -13.09 -3.90
CA VAL A 78 15.14 -13.48 -4.92
C VAL A 78 14.51 -13.96 -6.23
N ASP A 79 13.44 -14.76 -6.15
CA ASP A 79 12.69 -15.24 -7.33
C ASP A 79 11.52 -14.32 -7.71
N GLY A 80 11.42 -13.18 -7.02
CA GLY A 80 10.36 -12.20 -7.19
C GLY A 80 10.53 -11.34 -8.44
N SER A 81 9.43 -10.73 -8.89
CA SER A 81 9.41 -9.88 -10.09
C SER A 81 10.01 -8.47 -9.89
N VAL A 82 10.45 -8.12 -8.67
CA VAL A 82 10.94 -6.77 -8.34
C VAL A 82 12.41 -6.83 -7.92
N PRO A 83 13.37 -6.60 -8.84
CA PRO A 83 14.77 -6.54 -8.47
C PRO A 83 15.05 -5.32 -7.60
N GLY A 84 15.83 -5.51 -6.52
CA GLY A 84 16.21 -4.44 -5.59
C GLY A 84 15.02 -3.88 -4.81
N LEU A 85 14.21 -4.78 -4.26
CA LEU A 85 12.98 -4.44 -3.54
C LEU A 85 13.26 -3.53 -2.34
N VAL A 86 14.24 -3.86 -1.49
CA VAL A 86 14.56 -3.05 -0.30
C VAL A 86 15.06 -1.67 -0.70
N PRO A 87 16.06 -1.51 -1.60
CA PRO A 87 16.47 -0.19 -2.09
C PRO A 87 15.33 0.62 -2.75
N ALA A 88 14.34 -0.04 -3.34
CA ALA A 88 13.16 0.65 -3.88
C ALA A 88 12.23 1.15 -2.76
N LEU A 89 11.97 0.32 -1.74
CA LEU A 89 11.18 0.71 -0.57
C LEU A 89 11.81 1.85 0.21
N GLU A 90 13.13 1.81 0.41
CA GLU A 90 13.88 2.88 1.08
C GLU A 90 13.75 4.21 0.32
N ARG A 91 13.94 4.20 -1.00
CA ARG A 91 13.80 5.42 -1.83
C ARG A 91 12.39 5.98 -1.82
N VAL A 92 11.35 5.15 -1.91
CA VAL A 92 9.97 5.63 -1.81
C VAL A 92 9.70 6.25 -0.45
N THR A 93 10.20 5.63 0.61
CA THR A 93 10.07 6.12 1.98
C THR A 93 10.81 7.44 2.18
N ASP A 94 12.00 7.59 1.60
CA ASP A 94 12.86 8.77 1.80
C ASP A 94 12.49 9.96 0.92
N GLU A 95 12.27 9.70 -0.37
CA GLU A 95 12.13 10.73 -1.40
C GLU A 95 10.65 11.09 -1.68
N ALA A 96 9.70 10.17 -1.45
CA ALA A 96 8.32 10.37 -1.85
C ALA A 96 7.37 10.55 -0.66
N CYS A 97 7.21 9.54 0.19
CA CYS A 97 6.23 9.55 1.28
C CYS A 97 6.46 8.38 2.25
N ALA A 98 6.61 8.67 3.53
CA ALA A 98 6.79 7.65 4.56
C ALA A 98 5.58 6.70 4.67
N ASP A 99 4.35 7.22 4.55
CA ASP A 99 3.12 6.40 4.58
C ASP A 99 3.05 5.41 3.41
N VAL A 100 3.34 5.88 2.19
CA VAL A 100 3.34 5.01 1.00
C VAL A 100 4.44 3.96 1.09
N GLY A 101 5.64 4.37 1.53
CA GLY A 101 6.74 3.46 1.78
C GLY A 101 6.38 2.34 2.76
N PHE A 102 5.74 2.69 3.88
CA PHE A 102 5.31 1.73 4.88
C PHE A 102 4.22 0.77 4.37
N ARG A 103 3.22 1.27 3.62
CA ARG A 103 2.19 0.38 3.02
C ARG A 103 2.77 -0.60 2.03
N LEU A 104 3.71 -0.16 1.18
CA LEU A 104 4.39 -1.04 0.23
C LEU A 104 5.25 -2.07 0.95
N PHE A 105 5.94 -1.66 2.01
CA PHE A 105 6.71 -2.55 2.88
C PHE A 105 5.82 -3.63 3.50
N LEU A 106 4.71 -3.26 4.16
CA LEU A 106 3.76 -4.24 4.72
C LEU A 106 3.21 -5.19 3.66
N ARG A 107 2.90 -4.68 2.47
CA ARG A 107 2.44 -5.52 1.35
C ARG A 107 3.51 -6.51 0.90
N ALA A 108 4.78 -6.10 0.88
CA ALA A 108 5.89 -6.98 0.56
C ALA A 108 6.07 -8.07 1.62
N MET A 109 6.06 -7.70 2.91
CA MET A 109 6.15 -8.66 4.01
C MET A 109 5.07 -9.74 3.93
N LYS A 110 3.83 -9.35 3.63
CA LYS A 110 2.69 -10.26 3.44
C LYS A 110 2.83 -11.11 2.18
N ALA A 111 3.21 -10.50 1.05
CA ALA A 111 3.31 -11.19 -0.23
C ALA A 111 4.44 -12.24 -0.27
N TYR A 112 5.56 -11.96 0.40
CA TYR A 112 6.70 -12.86 0.49
C TYR A 112 6.72 -13.71 1.77
N PHE A 113 5.68 -13.58 2.60
CA PHE A 113 5.48 -14.35 3.84
C PHE A 113 6.73 -14.34 4.74
N VAL A 114 7.35 -13.17 4.89
CA VAL A 114 8.61 -13.02 5.65
C VAL A 114 8.33 -13.22 7.14
N PRO A 115 9.03 -14.15 7.81
CA PRO A 115 8.79 -14.44 9.23
C PRO A 115 9.23 -13.28 10.12
N ILE A 116 8.42 -12.97 11.13
CA ILE A 116 8.69 -11.97 12.17
C ILE A 116 8.25 -12.52 13.54
N ASP A 117 8.83 -11.98 14.60
CA ASP A 117 8.38 -12.24 15.98
C ASP A 117 7.23 -11.30 16.39
N GLU A 118 6.61 -11.60 17.54
CA GLU A 118 5.53 -10.79 18.12
C GLU A 118 5.98 -9.34 18.38
N ASP A 119 7.19 -9.13 18.92
CA ASP A 119 7.75 -7.80 19.19
C ASP A 119 7.82 -6.94 17.91
N ARG A 120 8.16 -7.55 16.77
CA ARG A 120 8.19 -6.86 15.48
C ARG A 120 6.78 -6.57 14.96
N CYS A 121 5.85 -7.51 15.14
CA CYS A 121 4.45 -7.29 14.79
C CYS A 121 3.90 -6.07 15.55
N ASP A 122 4.13 -6.00 16.86
CA ASP A 122 3.76 -4.87 17.71
C ASP A 122 4.42 -3.56 17.26
N ALA A 123 5.70 -3.61 16.89
CA ALA A 123 6.42 -2.44 16.36
C ALA A 123 5.80 -1.94 15.04
N PHE A 124 5.35 -2.84 14.16
CA PHE A 124 4.66 -2.46 12.93
C PHE A 124 3.29 -1.86 13.24
N THR A 125 2.53 -2.46 14.16
CA THR A 125 1.19 -2.01 14.54
C THR A 125 1.24 -0.62 15.15
N ALA A 126 2.14 -0.39 16.12
CA ALA A 126 2.36 0.92 16.73
C ALA A 126 2.79 1.98 15.70
N LEU A 127 3.54 1.60 14.66
CA LEU A 127 3.88 2.50 13.57
C LEU A 127 2.67 2.80 12.67
N GLY A 128 1.82 1.81 12.38
CA GLY A 128 0.58 1.97 11.63
C GLY A 128 -0.45 2.85 12.34
N GLU A 129 -0.57 2.74 13.66
CA GLU A 129 -1.41 3.63 14.48
C GLU A 129 -1.01 5.09 14.33
N ARG A 130 0.29 5.38 14.26
CA ARG A 130 0.80 6.75 14.02
C ARG A 130 0.42 7.29 12.64
N PHE A 131 0.18 6.43 11.66
CA PHE A 131 -0.37 6.80 10.34
C PHE A 131 -1.91 6.78 10.30
N GLY A 132 -2.58 6.43 11.41
CA GLY A 132 -4.04 6.34 11.50
C GLY A 132 -4.63 5.14 10.75
N TYR A 133 -3.88 4.04 10.65
CA TYR A 133 -4.39 2.81 10.03
C TYR A 133 -5.47 2.16 10.89
N PRO A 134 -6.46 1.48 10.25
CA PRO A 134 -7.37 0.63 10.99
C PRO A 134 -6.63 -0.60 11.54
N GLU A 135 -7.13 -1.12 12.66
CA GLU A 135 -6.54 -2.19 13.48
C GLU A 135 -5.96 -3.35 12.65
N PHE A 136 -6.72 -3.88 11.71
CA PHE A 136 -6.34 -5.06 10.92
C PHE A 136 -5.44 -4.79 9.71
N LEU A 137 -5.14 -3.54 9.38
CA LEU A 137 -4.37 -3.25 8.16
C LEU A 137 -2.93 -3.78 8.26
N VAL A 138 -2.38 -3.78 9.47
CA VAL A 138 -0.98 -4.09 9.72
C VAL A 138 -0.79 -5.59 9.93
N ASP A 139 -1.39 -6.15 10.96
CA ASP A 139 -1.15 -7.52 11.46
C ASP A 139 -1.75 -8.62 10.56
N ASP A 140 -2.89 -8.35 9.93
CA ASP A 140 -3.63 -9.37 9.18
C ASP A 140 -2.76 -9.95 8.04
N ASN A 141 -2.61 -11.28 8.04
CA ASN A 141 -1.75 -12.05 7.12
C ASN A 141 -0.24 -11.78 7.22
N LEU A 142 0.28 -11.23 8.32
CA LEU A 142 1.70 -11.31 8.63
C LEU A 142 2.10 -12.72 9.08
N ASN A 143 3.31 -13.14 8.74
CA ASN A 143 3.88 -14.41 9.18
C ASN A 143 4.52 -14.23 10.57
N VAL A 144 3.68 -14.18 11.60
CA VAL A 144 4.10 -14.06 13.00
C VAL A 144 4.27 -15.46 13.60
N GLY A 145 5.41 -15.71 14.25
CA GLY A 145 5.75 -17.01 14.85
C GLY A 145 6.28 -16.90 16.27
#